data_AF-A0A6G0QIA5-F1
#
_entry.id   AF-A0A6G0QIA5-F1
#
_cell.length_a   1.000
_cell.length_b   1.000
_cell.length_c   1.000
_cell.angle_alpha   90.00
_cell.angle_beta   90.00
_cell.angle_gamma   90.00
#
_symmetry.space_group_name_H-M   'P 1'
#
loop_
_entity.id
_entity.type
_entity.pdbx_description
1 polymer ?
#
loop_
_entity_poly.entity_id
_entity_poly.type
_entity_poly.pdbx_seq_one_letter_code
_entity_poly.pdbx_strand_id
1 'polypeptide(L)'
;MARTLRDKASELRAAAAAAEEEARQLHKKMKRQERTRTRRARRANQEVVAALGAGNSDTVITGAGTRAQLEAGDYNSINVETPDVLDAVLKESRARRRQIRKVRKARAKERRELQAALDELERDDRPYFAYGDANHRRGAKTSRKMSVEEAWAVGYTAPSVTKGEDNDAGRRRRAKYYNYHSGSVYMRPRVQRTANDHRPMRVGHLRAVQAPATSTLPTARVTACGDTKEIKLDTGAQYSVAGEEWQAYGERQNVLPPVDYVEGFTGALTKVLGVWRFAFRTQYDQLMVVDALVVSGAPTEILLGEDWMLTNGVKIDFTACEMKWWDDGNKKIVPFSCNSKESESTRTVQVRMVRTAKVTTNTYQRVELAVAAHEGTTGLSVPAQRMEPHLMLAPTLTTVRNGKVMVPVMNLVGSKAKLPAREALGTWAPTTDDLEVIELAGDLTRDGVMCWLRELGGAERTP
;
A
#
# COMPACT_ATOMS: atom_id res chain seq x y z
N MET A 1 -37.63 -9.62 49.67
CA MET A 1 -36.36 -9.54 48.92
C MET A 1 -36.34 -8.48 47.80
N ALA A 2 -37.45 -8.13 47.15
CA ALA A 2 -37.45 -7.14 46.06
C ALA A 2 -37.34 -5.66 46.49
N ARG A 3 -37.83 -5.27 47.69
CA ARG A 3 -37.69 -3.90 48.22
C ARG A 3 -36.24 -3.57 48.61
N THR A 4 -35.58 -4.49 49.29
CA THR A 4 -34.17 -4.37 49.75
C THR A 4 -33.15 -4.20 48.62
N LEU A 5 -33.42 -4.74 47.42
CA LEU A 5 -32.55 -4.55 46.24
C LEU A 5 -32.74 -3.18 45.58
N ARG A 6 -33.96 -2.63 45.65
CA ARG A 6 -34.29 -1.32 45.09
C ARG A 6 -33.69 -0.20 45.94
N ASP A 7 -33.70 -0.37 47.27
CA ASP A 7 -33.09 0.57 48.21
C ASP A 7 -31.56 0.59 48.06
N LYS A 8 -30.91 -0.58 47.97
CA LYS A 8 -29.46 -0.67 47.66
C LYS A 8 -29.08 -0.04 46.31
N ALA A 9 -29.92 -0.18 45.29
CA ALA A 9 -29.67 0.45 43.99
C ALA A 9 -29.81 1.99 44.05
N SER A 10 -30.66 2.50 44.93
CA SER A 10 -30.80 3.96 45.15
C SER A 10 -29.62 4.55 45.93
N GLU A 11 -29.11 3.83 46.93
CA GLU A 11 -27.92 4.22 47.69
C GLU A 11 -26.67 4.24 46.82
N LEU A 12 -26.48 3.23 45.95
CA LEU A 12 -25.35 3.19 45.01
C LEU A 12 -25.39 4.34 43.99
N ARG A 13 -26.58 4.76 43.55
CA ARG A 13 -26.73 5.92 42.65
C ARG A 13 -26.45 7.24 43.37
N ALA A 14 -26.89 7.38 44.62
CA ALA A 14 -26.58 8.55 45.45
C ALA A 14 -25.07 8.66 45.72
N ALA A 15 -24.40 7.54 46.03
CA ALA A 15 -22.96 7.48 46.22
C ALA A 15 -22.18 7.82 44.94
N ALA A 16 -22.64 7.33 43.78
CA ALA A 16 -22.03 7.67 42.49
C ALA A 16 -22.16 9.16 42.14
N ALA A 17 -23.32 9.77 42.43
CA ALA A 17 -23.53 11.21 42.22
C ALA A 17 -22.62 12.06 43.13
N ALA A 18 -22.47 11.67 44.40
CA ALA A 18 -21.57 12.35 45.33
C ALA A 18 -20.10 12.26 44.87
N ALA A 19 -19.65 11.09 44.42
CA ALA A 19 -18.29 10.90 43.89
C ALA A 19 -18.02 11.74 42.62
N GLU A 20 -19.03 11.89 41.75
CA GLU A 20 -18.91 12.73 40.56
C GLU A 20 -18.79 14.22 40.94
N GLU A 21 -19.51 14.66 41.97
CA GLU A 21 -19.44 16.04 42.46
C GLU A 21 -18.09 16.33 43.13
N GLU A 22 -17.55 15.41 43.91
CA GLU A 22 -16.19 15.50 44.46
C GLU A 22 -15.12 15.58 43.36
N ALA A 23 -15.23 14.76 42.31
CA ALA A 23 -14.33 14.81 41.16
C ALA A 23 -14.38 16.17 40.44
N ARG A 24 -15.57 16.76 40.30
CA ARG A 24 -15.75 18.12 39.75
C ARG A 24 -15.12 19.18 40.65
N GLN A 25 -15.21 19.05 41.97
CA GLN A 25 -14.55 19.97 42.91
C GLN A 25 -13.02 19.86 42.86
N LEU A 26 -12.47 18.64 42.80
CA LEU A 26 -11.03 18.40 42.63
C LEU A 26 -10.51 18.99 41.32
N HIS A 27 -11.25 18.82 40.21
CA HIS A 27 -10.90 19.43 38.93
C HIS A 27 -10.88 20.96 38.99
N LYS A 28 -11.88 21.59 39.65
CA LYS A 28 -11.90 23.05 39.88
C LYS A 28 -10.70 23.49 40.74
N LYS A 29 -10.32 22.74 41.77
CA LYS A 29 -9.16 23.01 42.63
C LYS A 29 -7.83 22.91 41.86
N MET A 30 -7.65 21.87 41.06
CA MET A 30 -6.49 21.69 40.17
C MET A 30 -6.35 22.85 39.19
N LYS A 31 -7.46 23.27 38.54
CA LYS A 31 -7.46 24.41 37.61
C LYS A 31 -7.12 25.74 38.30
N ARG A 32 -7.53 25.92 39.55
CA ARG A 32 -7.14 27.10 40.37
C ARG A 32 -5.65 27.07 40.71
N GLN A 33 -5.10 25.90 41.10
CA GLN A 33 -3.68 25.73 41.38
C GLN A 33 -2.80 25.93 40.13
N GLU A 34 -3.26 25.51 38.96
CA GLU A 34 -2.55 25.76 37.70
C GLU A 34 -2.53 27.26 37.34
N ARG A 35 -3.65 27.97 37.56
CA ARG A 35 -3.75 29.42 37.39
C ARG A 35 -2.84 30.20 38.35
N THR A 36 -2.70 29.74 39.59
CA THR A 36 -1.78 30.38 40.55
C THR A 36 -0.32 30.08 40.20
N ARG A 37 0.01 28.85 39.78
CA ARG A 37 1.35 28.50 39.28
C ARG A 37 1.76 29.33 38.07
N THR A 38 0.88 29.48 37.09
CA THR A 38 1.15 30.31 35.90
C THR A 38 1.30 31.80 36.24
N ARG A 39 0.52 32.33 37.19
CA ARG A 39 0.71 33.69 37.70
C ARG A 39 2.05 33.88 38.42
N ARG A 40 2.45 32.93 39.27
CA ARG A 40 3.76 32.95 39.95
C ARG A 40 4.92 32.91 38.95
N ALA A 41 4.86 32.02 37.96
CA ALA A 41 5.86 31.95 36.90
C ALA A 41 5.96 33.26 36.09
N ARG A 42 4.82 33.93 35.84
CA ARG A 42 4.81 35.22 35.15
C ARG A 42 5.40 36.35 36.01
N ARG A 43 5.16 36.36 37.33
CA ARG A 43 5.82 37.30 38.25
C ARG A 43 7.32 37.06 38.33
N ALA A 44 7.76 35.83 38.51
CA ALA A 44 9.18 35.48 38.53
C ALA A 44 9.88 35.90 37.22
N ASN A 45 9.25 35.68 36.06
CA ASN A 45 9.79 36.15 34.79
C ASN A 45 9.82 37.68 34.68
N GLN A 46 8.84 38.39 35.25
CA GLN A 46 8.84 39.86 35.28
C GLN A 46 9.92 40.40 36.23
N GLU A 47 10.17 39.74 37.35
CA GLU A 47 11.24 40.08 38.30
C GLU A 47 12.62 39.86 37.68
N VAL A 48 12.82 38.76 36.95
CA VAL A 48 14.06 38.50 36.19
C VAL A 48 14.27 39.55 35.09
N VAL A 49 13.21 39.92 34.36
CA VAL A 49 13.29 40.96 33.32
C VAL A 49 13.52 42.34 33.92
N ALA A 50 12.96 42.64 35.10
CA ALA A 50 13.20 43.90 35.81
C ALA A 50 14.64 43.97 36.36
N ALA A 51 15.18 42.85 36.87
CA ALA A 51 16.57 42.75 37.31
C ALA A 51 17.56 42.91 36.13
N LEU A 52 17.20 42.41 34.94
CA LEU A 52 17.99 42.60 33.70
C LEU A 52 17.79 43.98 33.06
N GLY A 53 16.71 44.70 33.38
CA GLY A 53 16.38 46.02 32.84
C GLY A 53 16.88 47.21 33.66
N ALA A 54 17.48 46.96 34.83
CA ALA A 54 18.03 48.00 35.71
C ALA A 54 19.57 48.13 35.65
N GLY A 55 20.21 47.59 34.60
CA GLY A 55 21.61 47.84 34.27
C GLY A 55 21.71 48.62 32.97
N ASN A 56 21.86 49.94 33.05
CA ASN A 56 22.13 50.78 31.90
C ASN A 56 23.62 50.74 31.55
N SER A 57 23.89 50.81 30.24
CA SER A 57 25.15 51.05 29.53
C SER A 57 26.16 49.91 29.36
N ASP A 58 26.34 49.57 28.08
CA ASP A 58 27.61 49.28 27.40
C ASP A 58 28.66 48.44 28.12
N THR A 59 28.76 47.17 27.73
CA THR A 59 30.05 46.64 27.26
C THR A 59 29.89 45.29 26.55
N VAL A 60 30.33 45.27 25.29
CA VAL A 60 30.73 44.06 24.57
C VAL A 60 31.96 43.50 25.27
N ILE A 61 31.91 42.30 25.86
CA ILE A 61 33.14 41.58 26.26
C ILE A 61 33.04 40.10 25.89
N THR A 62 33.78 39.79 24.83
CA THR A 62 34.43 38.51 24.54
C THR A 62 35.37 38.09 25.68
N GLY A 63 35.38 36.78 26.00
CA GLY A 63 36.57 36.00 26.37
C GLY A 63 37.52 36.48 27.48
N ALA A 64 37.72 35.59 28.46
CA ALA A 64 38.91 35.43 29.29
C ALA A 64 39.12 36.39 30.48
N GLY A 65 39.28 35.77 31.66
CA GLY A 65 40.35 36.11 32.59
C GLY A 65 40.01 36.95 33.84
N THR A 66 40.50 36.42 34.97
CA THR A 66 40.99 37.13 36.18
C THR A 66 40.00 37.65 37.25
N ARG A 67 39.78 36.81 38.27
CA ARG A 67 40.26 36.94 39.68
C ARG A 67 40.44 38.36 40.27
N ALA A 68 39.63 38.70 41.28
CA ALA A 68 40.01 39.23 42.62
C ALA A 68 38.73 39.71 43.36
N GLN A 69 38.29 38.98 44.39
CA GLN A 69 38.32 39.38 45.81
C GLN A 69 37.63 40.70 46.15
N LEU A 70 36.40 40.61 46.71
CA LEU A 70 35.94 41.41 47.85
C LEU A 70 34.97 40.56 48.69
N GLU A 71 35.05 40.77 50.00
CA GLU A 71 34.71 39.84 51.08
C GLU A 71 33.25 39.85 51.54
N ALA A 72 32.94 38.76 52.27
CA ALA A 72 31.99 38.63 53.37
C ALA A 72 30.47 38.64 53.07
N GLY A 73 29.86 37.46 53.20
CA GLY A 73 28.41 37.32 53.35
C GLY A 73 27.92 35.95 52.94
N ASP A 74 27.87 35.04 53.91
CA ASP A 74 27.34 33.68 53.90
C ASP A 74 26.20 33.41 52.88
N TYR A 75 26.51 32.72 51.78
CA TYR A 75 25.50 32.15 50.87
C TYR A 75 25.61 30.63 50.86
N ASN A 76 24.66 30.03 51.56
CA ASN A 76 24.37 28.60 51.48
C ASN A 76 24.06 28.22 50.02
N SER A 77 24.79 27.22 49.52
CA SER A 77 24.85 26.74 48.14
C SER A 77 23.49 26.53 47.47
N ILE A 78 23.16 27.39 46.49
CA ILE A 78 22.26 27.01 45.39
C ILE A 78 23.14 26.44 44.29
N ASN A 79 22.99 25.15 44.00
CA ASN A 79 23.61 24.52 42.83
C ASN A 79 23.22 25.32 41.58
N VAL A 80 24.15 26.13 41.07
CA VAL A 80 24.04 26.75 39.76
C VAL A 80 24.29 25.63 38.76
N GLU A 81 23.20 25.07 38.21
CA GLU A 81 23.29 24.18 37.04
C GLU A 81 24.12 24.90 35.97
N THR A 82 25.16 24.23 35.47
CA THR A 82 26.12 24.80 34.53
C THR A 82 25.41 25.34 33.26
N PRO A 83 25.90 26.43 32.65
CA PRO A 83 25.25 27.09 31.50
C PRO A 83 24.90 26.14 30.35
N ASP A 84 25.72 25.10 30.14
CA ASP A 84 25.52 24.11 29.08
C ASP A 84 24.29 23.21 29.30
N VAL A 85 23.98 22.89 30.56
CA VAL A 85 22.79 22.08 30.92
C VAL A 85 21.52 22.91 30.72
N LEU A 86 21.54 24.19 31.14
CA LEU A 86 20.40 25.09 30.95
C LEU A 86 20.12 25.35 29.46
N ASP A 87 21.16 25.52 28.65
CA ASP A 87 21.02 25.75 27.21
C ASP A 87 20.54 24.48 26.47
N ALA A 88 20.95 23.29 26.91
CA ALA A 88 20.41 22.02 26.44
C ALA A 88 18.92 21.86 26.79
N VAL A 89 18.53 22.13 28.05
CA VAL A 89 17.13 22.11 28.51
C VAL A 89 16.27 23.14 27.75
N LEU A 90 16.81 24.33 27.47
CA LEU A 90 16.12 25.35 26.65
C LEU A 90 15.96 24.93 25.19
N LYS A 91 16.97 24.27 24.60
CA LYS A 91 16.88 23.70 23.24
C LYS A 91 15.81 22.60 23.17
N GLU A 92 15.77 21.69 24.14
CA GLU A 92 14.71 20.68 24.27
C GLU A 92 13.32 21.32 24.46
N SER A 93 13.21 22.36 25.29
CA SER A 93 11.97 23.11 25.51
C SER A 93 11.47 23.79 24.23
N ARG A 94 12.38 24.39 23.45
CA ARG A 94 12.06 24.99 22.14
C ARG A 94 11.67 23.92 21.12
N ALA A 95 12.37 22.79 21.07
CA ALA A 95 12.05 21.66 20.20
C ALA A 95 10.66 21.08 20.51
N ARG A 96 10.35 20.86 21.80
CA ARG A 96 9.04 20.41 22.27
C ARG A 96 7.93 21.37 21.88
N ARG A 97 8.10 22.69 22.07
CA ARG A 97 7.12 23.71 21.65
C ARG A 97 6.91 23.71 20.13
N ARG A 98 7.98 23.54 19.34
CA ARG A 98 7.89 23.41 17.88
C ARG A 98 7.08 22.17 17.49
N GLN A 99 7.32 21.03 18.14
CA GLN A 99 6.58 19.79 17.89
C GLN A 99 5.10 19.91 18.27
N ILE A 100 4.79 20.47 19.44
CA ILE A 100 3.41 20.76 19.85
C ILE A 100 2.71 21.67 18.83
N ARG A 101 3.40 22.72 18.34
CA ARG A 101 2.85 23.63 17.31
C ARG A 101 2.62 22.90 15.99
N LYS A 102 3.54 22.02 15.56
CA LYS A 102 3.38 21.18 14.36
C LYS A 102 2.16 20.28 14.49
N VAL A 103 2.03 19.54 15.60
CA VAL A 103 0.87 18.67 15.88
C VAL A 103 -0.43 19.46 15.89
N ARG A 104 -0.46 20.64 16.53
CA ARG A 104 -1.65 21.51 16.55
C ARG A 104 -2.05 21.99 15.16
N LYS A 105 -1.08 22.40 14.34
CA LYS A 105 -1.32 22.81 12.94
C LYS A 105 -1.83 21.63 12.10
N ALA A 106 -1.24 20.45 12.25
CA ALA A 106 -1.67 19.23 11.58
C ALA A 106 -3.13 18.87 11.93
N ARG A 107 -3.48 18.84 13.22
CA ARG A 107 -4.86 18.62 13.68
C ARG A 107 -5.85 19.68 13.19
N ALA A 108 -5.42 20.94 13.07
CA ALA A 108 -6.26 22.00 12.54
C ALA A 108 -6.50 21.84 11.03
N LYS A 109 -5.48 21.41 10.28
CA LYS A 109 -5.62 21.07 8.85
C LYS A 109 -6.58 19.89 8.67
N GLU A 110 -6.38 18.80 9.40
CA GLU A 110 -7.22 17.60 9.35
C GLU A 110 -8.71 17.92 9.64
N ARG A 111 -8.99 18.78 10.64
CA ARG A 111 -10.35 19.23 10.93
C ARG A 111 -11.00 20.00 9.79
N ARG A 112 -10.24 20.88 9.12
CA ARG A 112 -10.74 21.64 7.97
C ARG A 112 -11.03 20.73 6.78
N GLU A 113 -10.15 19.77 6.51
CA GLU A 113 -10.33 18.78 5.45
C GLU A 113 -11.54 17.88 5.73
N LEU A 114 -11.71 17.44 6.98
CA LEU A 114 -12.89 16.66 7.38
C LEU A 114 -14.18 17.46 7.19
N GLN A 115 -14.21 18.72 7.64
CA GLN A 115 -15.40 19.54 7.48
C GLN A 115 -15.73 19.73 6.00
N ALA A 116 -14.75 20.06 5.16
CA ALA A 116 -14.96 20.19 3.72
C ALA A 116 -15.50 18.89 3.08
N ALA A 117 -14.98 17.73 3.50
CA ALA A 117 -15.44 16.43 3.01
C ALA A 117 -16.88 16.11 3.47
N LEU A 118 -17.25 16.48 4.70
CA LEU A 118 -18.63 16.33 5.19
C LEU A 118 -19.58 17.26 4.44
N ASP A 119 -19.20 18.52 4.23
CA ASP A 119 -20.00 19.47 3.47
C ASP A 119 -20.18 19.00 2.01
N GLU A 120 -19.18 18.36 1.41
CA GLU A 120 -19.30 17.75 0.07
C GLU A 120 -20.22 16.53 0.05
N LEU A 121 -20.26 15.77 1.14
CA LEU A 121 -21.14 14.63 1.28
C LEU A 121 -22.60 15.08 1.46
N GLU A 122 -22.82 16.11 2.27
CA GLU A 122 -24.13 16.73 2.54
C GLU A 122 -24.71 17.47 1.33
N ARG A 123 -23.88 18.07 0.46
CA ARG A 123 -24.36 18.78 -0.74
C ARG A 123 -24.95 17.89 -1.84
N ASP A 124 -24.76 16.59 -1.80
CA ASP A 124 -25.16 15.68 -2.90
C ASP A 124 -25.97 14.50 -2.36
N ASP A 125 -27.30 14.62 -2.33
CA ASP A 125 -28.20 13.64 -1.72
C ASP A 125 -28.31 12.30 -2.46
N ARG A 126 -27.57 12.10 -3.57
CA ARG A 126 -27.60 10.85 -4.33
C ARG A 126 -26.91 9.70 -3.56
N PRO A 127 -27.55 8.52 -3.50
CA PRO A 127 -26.96 7.36 -2.80
C PRO A 127 -25.80 6.71 -3.56
N TYR A 128 -25.69 6.91 -4.89
CA TYR A 128 -24.68 6.29 -5.75
C TYR A 128 -23.94 7.31 -6.61
N PHE A 129 -22.74 6.95 -7.06
CA PHE A 129 -21.97 7.73 -8.02
C PHE A 129 -21.21 6.86 -9.01
N ALA A 130 -21.08 7.33 -10.26
CA ALA A 130 -20.23 6.73 -11.27
C ALA A 130 -18.75 7.04 -10.98
N TYR A 131 -17.90 6.01 -10.93
CA TYR A 131 -16.52 6.16 -10.48
C TYR A 131 -15.65 6.90 -11.50
N GLY A 132 -15.82 6.60 -12.80
CA GLY A 132 -15.12 7.27 -13.90
C GLY A 132 -15.28 8.79 -13.87
N ASP A 133 -16.52 9.28 -13.69
CA ASP A 133 -16.83 10.71 -13.63
C ASP A 133 -16.32 11.38 -12.35
N ALA A 134 -16.30 10.66 -11.23
CA ALA A 134 -15.82 11.19 -9.95
C ALA A 134 -14.30 11.37 -9.90
N ASN A 135 -13.53 10.50 -10.57
CA ASN A 135 -12.07 10.65 -10.65
C ASN A 135 -11.64 11.74 -11.63
N HIS A 136 -12.37 11.96 -12.74
CA HIS A 136 -12.12 13.09 -13.65
C HIS A 136 -12.27 14.46 -12.95
N ARG A 137 -13.15 14.58 -11.94
CA ARG A 137 -13.32 15.81 -11.15
C ARG A 137 -12.08 16.23 -10.36
N ARG A 138 -11.14 15.32 -10.08
CA ARG A 138 -9.87 15.65 -9.40
C ARG A 138 -8.86 16.36 -10.33
N GLY A 139 -9.18 16.55 -11.61
CA GLY A 139 -8.40 17.31 -12.59
C GLY A 139 -9.26 17.98 -13.66
N ALA A 140 -9.82 19.16 -13.35
CA ALA A 140 -10.59 20.05 -14.25
C ALA A 140 -12.04 19.64 -14.63
N LYS A 141 -12.82 20.67 -15.00
CA LYS A 141 -14.27 20.83 -14.77
C LYS A 141 -15.16 20.16 -15.83
N THR A 142 -16.11 19.35 -15.35
CA THR A 142 -17.57 19.27 -15.65
C THR A 142 -18.02 17.83 -15.48
N SER A 143 -19.22 17.60 -14.94
CA SER A 143 -19.84 16.26 -14.98
C SER A 143 -21.35 16.41 -15.12
N ARG A 144 -21.90 15.73 -16.12
CA ARG A 144 -23.31 15.32 -16.16
C ARG A 144 -23.51 14.29 -15.05
N LYS A 145 -24.59 14.39 -14.29
CA LYS A 145 -24.89 13.55 -13.13
C LYS A 145 -26.06 12.63 -13.50
N MET A 146 -25.88 11.31 -13.42
CA MET A 146 -26.94 10.34 -13.75
C MET A 146 -27.91 10.12 -12.58
N SER A 147 -29.18 9.88 -12.88
CA SER A 147 -30.24 9.48 -11.94
C SER A 147 -30.17 7.97 -11.60
N VAL A 148 -30.90 7.53 -10.57
CA VAL A 148 -30.98 6.10 -10.17
C VAL A 148 -31.60 5.26 -11.29
N GLU A 149 -32.59 5.80 -11.99
CA GLU A 149 -33.22 5.15 -13.15
C GLU A 149 -32.30 5.12 -14.37
N GLU A 150 -31.49 6.17 -14.59
CA GLU A 150 -30.45 6.17 -15.63
C GLU A 150 -29.33 5.15 -15.31
N ALA A 151 -28.94 4.99 -14.04
CA ALA A 151 -27.96 3.96 -13.64
C ALA A 151 -28.46 2.53 -13.87
N TRP A 152 -29.79 2.31 -13.80
CA TRP A 152 -30.42 1.02 -14.10
C TRP A 152 -30.70 0.86 -15.60
N ALA A 153 -30.97 1.95 -16.33
CA ALA A 153 -31.30 1.96 -17.75
C ALA A 153 -30.08 2.01 -18.70
N VAL A 154 -28.92 2.50 -18.24
CA VAL A 154 -27.69 2.62 -19.06
C VAL A 154 -27.04 1.28 -19.38
N GLY A 155 -27.51 0.17 -18.78
CA GLY A 155 -27.19 -1.18 -19.23
C GLY A 155 -25.72 -1.36 -19.61
N TYR A 156 -24.82 -1.48 -18.62
CA TYR A 156 -23.42 -1.86 -18.83
C TYR A 156 -22.74 -1.15 -20.03
N THR A 157 -22.31 0.10 -19.88
CA THR A 157 -21.26 0.62 -20.77
C THR A 157 -19.98 -0.16 -20.49
N ALA A 158 -19.60 -1.03 -21.44
CA ALA A 158 -18.43 -1.87 -21.31
C ALA A 158 -17.18 -1.01 -21.06
N PRO A 159 -16.35 -1.35 -20.05
CA PRO A 159 -15.05 -0.70 -19.88
C PRO A 159 -14.24 -0.82 -21.17
N SER A 160 -13.84 0.31 -21.73
CA SER A 160 -13.06 0.34 -22.97
C SER A 160 -11.65 0.85 -22.69
N VAL A 161 -10.68 0.14 -23.26
CA VAL A 161 -9.25 0.47 -23.16
C VAL A 161 -8.76 0.88 -24.53
N THR A 162 -8.34 2.14 -24.68
CA THR A 162 -7.73 2.63 -25.92
C THR A 162 -6.32 3.12 -25.66
N LYS A 163 -5.35 2.76 -26.51
CA LYS A 163 -3.99 3.27 -26.39
C LYS A 163 -3.93 4.70 -26.96
N GLY A 164 -3.53 5.66 -26.14
CA GLY A 164 -3.37 7.07 -26.52
C GLY A 164 -1.92 7.51 -26.57
N GLU A 165 -1.67 8.61 -27.28
CA GLU A 165 -0.43 9.38 -27.23
C GLU A 165 -0.75 10.85 -26.98
N ASP A 166 -0.22 11.43 -25.91
CA ASP A 166 -0.35 12.88 -25.66
C ASP A 166 0.79 13.64 -26.36
N ASN A 167 0.43 14.72 -27.06
CA ASN A 167 1.37 15.71 -27.59
C ASN A 167 1.14 17.03 -26.86
N ASP A 168 1.95 17.32 -25.83
CA ASP A 168 1.83 18.58 -25.10
C ASP A 168 2.39 19.76 -25.91
N ALA A 169 1.59 20.82 -26.02
CA ALA A 169 1.85 21.99 -26.86
C ALA A 169 2.96 22.86 -26.27
N GLY A 170 4.23 22.54 -26.60
CA GLY A 170 5.38 23.42 -26.36
C GLY A 170 6.61 22.75 -25.77
N ARG A 171 6.49 21.52 -25.23
CA ARG A 171 7.64 20.70 -24.81
C ARG A 171 7.42 19.28 -25.31
N ARG A 172 8.19 18.87 -26.32
CA ARG A 172 8.11 17.54 -26.96
C ARG A 172 8.33 16.42 -25.94
N ARG A 173 7.27 15.95 -25.29
CA ARG A 173 7.24 14.67 -24.59
C ARG A 173 6.00 13.93 -25.06
N ARG A 174 6.21 12.97 -25.97
CA ARG A 174 5.18 12.01 -26.34
C ARG A 174 5.00 11.05 -25.17
N ALA A 175 3.86 11.10 -24.49
CA ALA A 175 3.53 10.16 -23.43
C ALA A 175 2.55 9.12 -23.95
N LYS A 176 2.89 7.83 -23.80
CA LYS A 176 1.98 6.72 -24.10
C LYS A 176 1.21 6.37 -22.82
N TYR A 177 -0.07 6.10 -22.96
CA TYR A 177 -0.92 5.62 -21.87
C TYR A 177 -2.05 4.73 -22.42
N TYR A 178 -2.67 3.96 -21.54
CA TYR A 178 -3.96 3.35 -21.84
C TYR A 178 -5.04 4.21 -21.22
N ASN A 179 -5.98 4.68 -22.04
CA ASN A 179 -7.16 5.36 -21.56
C ASN A 179 -8.20 4.31 -21.15
N TYR A 180 -8.52 4.25 -19.85
CA TYR A 180 -9.51 3.36 -19.28
C TYR A 180 -10.68 4.19 -18.77
N HIS A 181 -11.90 3.80 -19.13
CA HIS A 181 -13.13 4.40 -18.62
C HIS A 181 -13.81 3.41 -17.68
N SER A 182 -13.99 3.81 -16.43
CA SER A 182 -14.72 3.00 -15.45
C SER A 182 -16.23 3.09 -15.71
N GLY A 183 -16.86 1.94 -15.91
CA GLY A 183 -18.32 1.79 -15.88
C GLY A 183 -18.87 1.48 -14.49
N SER A 184 -18.03 1.50 -13.45
CA SER A 184 -18.42 1.11 -12.09
C SER A 184 -19.27 2.18 -11.42
N VAL A 185 -20.29 1.73 -10.70
CA VAL A 185 -21.14 2.56 -9.85
C VAL A 185 -20.96 2.09 -8.41
N TYR A 186 -20.63 3.04 -7.53
CA TYR A 186 -20.42 2.77 -6.12
C TYR A 186 -21.40 3.53 -5.24
N MET A 187 -21.72 2.95 -4.09
CA MET A 187 -22.50 3.65 -3.08
C MET A 187 -21.64 4.74 -2.45
N ARG A 188 -22.23 5.91 -2.20
CA ARG A 188 -21.55 7.00 -1.49
C ARG A 188 -21.30 6.59 -0.03
N PRO A 189 -20.19 7.04 0.57
CA PRO A 189 -19.98 6.88 2.00
C PRO A 189 -21.14 7.48 2.80
N ARG A 190 -21.59 6.78 3.84
CA ARG A 190 -22.64 7.29 4.75
C ARG A 190 -21.98 8.01 5.92
N VAL A 191 -22.57 9.10 6.38
CA VAL A 191 -22.15 9.76 7.62
C VAL A 191 -22.94 9.15 8.78
N GLN A 192 -22.25 8.49 9.70
CA GLN A 192 -22.84 8.03 10.94
C GLN A 192 -22.41 8.94 12.10
N ARG A 193 -23.37 9.34 12.93
CA ARG A 193 -23.11 10.02 14.21
C ARG A 193 -23.44 9.03 15.32
N THR A 194 -22.51 8.76 16.22
CA THR A 194 -22.80 7.94 17.40
C THR A 194 -23.58 8.77 18.42
N ALA A 195 -24.46 8.13 19.20
CA ALA A 195 -25.39 8.78 20.13
C ALA A 195 -24.72 9.65 21.22
N ASN A 196 -23.41 9.51 21.42
CA ASN A 196 -22.61 10.26 22.38
C ASN A 196 -21.67 11.26 21.68
N ASP A 197 -22.17 12.21 20.89
CA ASP A 197 -21.43 13.40 20.38
C ASP A 197 -19.96 13.21 19.93
N HIS A 198 -19.58 12.00 19.48
CA HIS A 198 -18.27 11.75 18.93
C HIS A 198 -18.28 12.15 17.46
N ARG A 199 -17.11 12.65 17.02
CA ARG A 199 -16.76 13.06 15.66
C ARG A 199 -17.57 12.26 14.60
N PRO A 200 -18.26 12.94 13.65
CA PRO A 200 -18.98 12.27 12.57
C PRO A 200 -18.05 11.32 11.81
N MET A 201 -18.53 10.11 11.54
CA MET A 201 -17.76 9.03 10.91
C MET A 201 -18.24 8.80 9.48
N ARG A 202 -17.32 8.78 8.52
CA ARG A 202 -17.60 8.44 7.13
C ARG A 202 -17.42 6.94 6.92
N VAL A 203 -18.51 6.22 6.70
CA VAL A 203 -18.54 4.77 6.51
C VAL A 203 -18.67 4.46 5.01
N GLY A 204 -17.63 3.86 4.42
CA GLY A 204 -17.65 3.39 3.04
C GLY A 204 -18.09 1.92 2.95
N HIS A 205 -18.92 1.60 1.97
CA HIS A 205 -19.20 0.19 1.63
C HIS A 205 -18.30 -0.19 0.46
N LEU A 206 -17.22 -0.91 0.75
CA LEU A 206 -16.31 -1.41 -0.26
C LEU A 206 -16.99 -2.53 -1.01
N ARG A 207 -17.14 -2.36 -2.33
CA ARG A 207 -17.41 -3.47 -3.23
C ARG A 207 -16.13 -4.26 -3.47
N ALA A 208 -15.55 -4.85 -2.42
CA ALA A 208 -14.36 -5.69 -2.52
C ALA A 208 -14.74 -7.16 -2.35
N VAL A 209 -13.96 -8.06 -2.94
CA VAL A 209 -14.07 -9.48 -2.64
C VAL A 209 -13.69 -9.68 -1.17
N GLN A 210 -14.60 -10.28 -0.41
CA GLN A 210 -14.40 -10.57 1.01
C GLN A 210 -13.34 -11.66 1.18
N ALA A 211 -12.42 -11.49 2.13
CA ALA A 211 -11.63 -12.61 2.62
C ALA A 211 -12.57 -13.64 3.29
N PRO A 212 -12.47 -14.95 3.01
CA PRO A 212 -11.38 -15.66 2.32
C PRO A 212 -11.64 -15.98 0.83
N ALA A 213 -12.73 -15.47 0.23
CA ALA A 213 -13.04 -15.67 -1.19
C ALA A 213 -12.01 -15.00 -2.14
N THR A 214 -11.07 -14.25 -1.59
CA THR A 214 -9.94 -13.64 -2.30
C THR A 214 -8.94 -14.67 -2.86
N SER A 215 -9.03 -15.96 -2.53
CA SER A 215 -8.12 -16.99 -3.06
C SER A 215 -8.22 -17.22 -4.57
N THR A 216 -9.33 -16.80 -5.20
CA THR A 216 -9.56 -16.92 -6.65
C THR A 216 -9.14 -15.67 -7.42
N LEU A 217 -8.77 -14.59 -6.73
CA LEU A 217 -8.36 -13.35 -7.38
C LEU A 217 -7.02 -13.52 -8.10
N PRO A 218 -6.84 -12.84 -9.25
CA PRO A 218 -5.53 -12.75 -9.87
C PRO A 218 -4.50 -12.21 -8.88
N THR A 219 -3.39 -12.93 -8.72
CA THR A 219 -2.40 -12.64 -7.68
C THR A 219 -1.05 -12.35 -8.33
N ALA A 220 -0.53 -11.16 -8.08
CA ALA A 220 0.77 -10.73 -8.57
C ALA A 220 1.83 -10.85 -7.46
N ARG A 221 3.04 -11.28 -7.83
CA ARG A 221 4.20 -11.31 -6.93
C ARG A 221 5.02 -10.04 -7.09
N VAL A 222 5.36 -9.43 -5.96
CA VAL A 222 6.17 -8.21 -5.87
C VAL A 222 7.18 -8.32 -4.74
N THR A 223 8.22 -7.49 -4.77
CA THR A 223 9.15 -7.33 -3.66
C THR A 223 8.83 -6.04 -2.92
N ALA A 224 8.59 -6.13 -1.61
CA ALA A 224 8.32 -5.01 -0.72
C ALA A 224 9.35 -5.03 0.42
N CYS A 225 10.12 -3.95 0.60
CA CYS A 225 11.19 -3.87 1.61
C CYS A 225 12.21 -5.04 1.59
N GLY A 226 12.41 -5.69 0.44
CA GLY A 226 13.30 -6.86 0.30
C GLY A 226 12.60 -8.21 0.40
N ASP A 227 11.37 -8.25 0.90
CA ASP A 227 10.59 -9.48 1.03
C ASP A 227 9.69 -9.70 -0.18
N THR A 228 9.60 -10.96 -0.62
CA THR A 228 8.61 -11.36 -1.63
C THR A 228 7.22 -11.37 -1.00
N LYS A 229 6.30 -10.64 -1.61
CA LYS A 229 4.89 -10.51 -1.20
C LYS A 229 3.96 -10.75 -2.38
N GLU A 230 2.73 -11.09 -2.04
CA GLU A 230 1.65 -11.28 -3.00
C GLU A 230 0.62 -10.17 -2.83
N ILE A 231 0.17 -9.62 -3.96
CA ILE A 231 -0.87 -8.59 -4.02
C ILE A 231 -1.99 -9.11 -4.92
N LYS A 232 -3.24 -8.90 -4.51
CA LYS A 232 -4.40 -9.38 -5.24
C LYS A 232 -5.01 -8.26 -6.07
N LEU A 233 -5.37 -8.57 -7.31
CA LEU A 233 -5.96 -7.62 -8.25
C LEU A 233 -7.49 -7.73 -8.16
N ASP A 234 -8.16 -6.70 -7.66
CA ASP A 234 -9.61 -6.67 -7.54
C ASP A 234 -10.16 -5.44 -8.27
N THR A 235 -10.56 -5.63 -9.53
CA THR A 235 -11.22 -4.58 -10.33
C THR A 235 -12.60 -4.20 -9.79
N GLY A 236 -13.20 -5.02 -8.93
CA GLY A 236 -14.45 -4.69 -8.25
C GLY A 236 -14.23 -3.72 -7.10
N ALA A 237 -13.10 -3.84 -6.40
CA ALA A 237 -12.76 -3.03 -5.23
C ALA A 237 -12.64 -1.55 -5.59
N GLN A 238 -13.48 -0.72 -4.96
CA GLN A 238 -13.47 0.72 -5.17
C GLN A 238 -12.14 1.38 -4.78
N TYR A 239 -11.51 0.88 -3.71
CA TYR A 239 -10.26 1.39 -3.18
C TYR A 239 -9.26 0.25 -3.05
N SER A 240 -7.99 0.59 -3.15
CA SER A 240 -6.90 -0.29 -2.76
C SER A 240 -6.86 -0.34 -1.23
N VAL A 241 -6.87 -1.55 -0.66
CA VAL A 241 -7.00 -1.77 0.78
C VAL A 241 -6.00 -2.82 1.24
N ALA A 242 -5.36 -2.58 2.38
CA ALA A 242 -4.38 -3.46 2.98
C ALA A 242 -4.72 -3.76 4.44
N GLY A 243 -4.37 -4.95 4.88
CA GLY A 243 -4.35 -5.35 6.28
C GLY A 243 -3.44 -4.52 7.17
N GLU A 244 -3.66 -4.61 8.49
CA GLU A 244 -2.89 -3.84 9.47
C GLU A 244 -1.38 -4.16 9.44
N GLU A 245 -1.02 -5.42 9.19
CA GLU A 245 0.37 -5.90 9.11
C GLU A 245 1.17 -5.25 7.98
N TRP A 246 0.48 -4.77 6.94
CA TRP A 246 1.14 -4.13 5.80
C TRP A 246 1.82 -2.82 6.18
N GLN A 247 1.50 -2.21 7.32
CA GLN A 247 2.19 -1.01 7.81
C GLN A 247 3.72 -1.16 7.86
N ALA A 248 4.24 -2.38 8.05
CA ALA A 248 5.67 -2.65 8.05
C ALA A 248 6.34 -2.45 6.67
N TYR A 249 5.58 -2.50 5.57
CA TYR A 249 6.09 -2.44 4.20
C TYR A 249 5.81 -1.10 3.49
N GLY A 250 5.26 -0.11 4.19
CA GLY A 250 4.86 1.15 3.57
C GLY A 250 4.98 2.35 4.49
N GLU A 251 4.87 3.55 3.90
CA GLU A 251 4.98 4.82 4.61
C GLU A 251 3.60 5.48 4.76
N ARG A 252 3.25 5.84 6.00
CA ARG A 252 2.01 6.55 6.29
C ARG A 252 1.99 7.92 5.64
N GLN A 253 0.96 8.18 4.85
CA GLN A 253 0.73 9.46 4.19
C GLN A 253 -0.01 10.45 5.10
N ASN A 254 0.37 11.72 5.03
CA ASN A 254 -0.28 12.81 5.79
C ASN A 254 -1.46 13.41 5.01
N VAL A 255 -2.41 12.54 4.66
CA VAL A 255 -3.63 12.87 3.93
C VAL A 255 -4.83 12.29 4.66
N LEU A 256 -5.95 13.00 4.63
CA LEU A 256 -7.21 12.48 5.15
C LEU A 256 -7.70 11.35 4.24
N PRO A 257 -7.97 10.13 4.76
CA PRO A 257 -8.52 9.06 3.95
C PRO A 257 -9.92 9.44 3.44
N PRO A 258 -10.37 8.88 2.30
CA PRO A 258 -11.70 9.13 1.76
C PRO A 258 -12.81 8.68 2.71
N VAL A 259 -12.56 7.68 3.54
CA VAL A 259 -13.49 7.10 4.52
C VAL A 259 -12.76 6.79 5.84
N ASP A 260 -13.50 6.81 6.95
CA ASP A 260 -13.00 6.54 8.30
C ASP A 260 -13.21 5.07 8.69
N TYR A 261 -14.24 4.43 8.13
CA TYR A 261 -14.55 3.01 8.31
C TYR A 261 -14.91 2.40 6.95
N VAL A 262 -14.64 1.11 6.81
CA VAL A 262 -14.98 0.33 5.63
C VAL A 262 -15.73 -0.92 6.01
N GLU A 263 -16.74 -1.25 5.22
CA GLU A 263 -17.47 -2.52 5.25
C GLU A 263 -17.16 -3.29 3.96
N GLY A 264 -17.00 -4.62 4.02
CA GLY A 264 -16.89 -5.48 2.84
C GLY A 264 -15.49 -6.07 2.55
N PHE A 265 -14.40 -5.53 3.10
CA PHE A 265 -13.08 -6.16 2.94
C PHE A 265 -12.90 -7.36 3.88
N THR A 266 -13.27 -7.18 5.15
CA THR A 266 -13.20 -8.21 6.20
C THR A 266 -14.53 -8.93 6.44
N GLY A 267 -15.59 -8.54 5.72
CA GLY A 267 -16.97 -8.94 6.02
C GLY A 267 -17.60 -8.19 7.21
N ALA A 268 -16.85 -7.32 7.90
CA ALA A 268 -17.33 -6.53 9.02
C ALA A 268 -16.97 -5.03 8.90
N LEU A 269 -17.65 -4.18 9.68
CA LEU A 269 -17.32 -2.76 9.77
C LEU A 269 -15.97 -2.57 10.47
N THR A 270 -14.99 -2.09 9.72
CA THR A 270 -13.58 -2.03 10.16
C THR A 270 -13.05 -0.61 10.07
N LYS A 271 -12.22 -0.21 11.04
CA LYS A 271 -11.65 1.15 11.09
C LYS A 271 -10.50 1.31 10.10
N VAL A 272 -10.47 2.43 9.38
CA VAL A 272 -9.34 2.85 8.55
C VAL A 272 -8.31 3.56 9.43
N LEU A 273 -7.07 3.07 9.45
CA LEU A 273 -5.95 3.67 10.17
C LEU A 273 -5.37 4.88 9.42
N GLY A 274 -5.57 4.93 8.10
CA GLY A 274 -5.16 6.00 7.20
C GLY A 274 -4.72 5.47 5.84
N VAL A 275 -4.00 6.31 5.09
CA VAL A 275 -3.45 5.98 3.76
C VAL A 275 -1.97 5.67 3.90
N TRP A 276 -1.52 4.54 3.36
CA TRP A 276 -0.11 4.16 3.27
C TRP A 276 0.32 4.13 1.82
N ARG A 277 1.55 4.56 1.58
CA ARG A 277 2.24 4.44 0.30
C ARG A 277 3.18 3.26 0.35
N PHE A 278 2.99 2.36 -0.60
CA PHE A 278 3.80 1.17 -0.81
C PHE A 278 4.66 1.36 -2.05
N ALA A 279 5.93 0.98 -1.95
CA ALA A 279 6.88 0.98 -3.05
C ALA A 279 7.25 -0.47 -3.37
N PHE A 280 6.63 -1.03 -4.40
CA PHE A 280 6.82 -2.40 -4.82
C PHE A 280 7.81 -2.49 -5.99
N ARG A 281 8.64 -3.53 -6.00
CA ARG A 281 9.43 -3.92 -7.16
C ARG A 281 8.79 -5.11 -7.85
N THR A 282 8.55 -4.99 -9.15
CA THR A 282 8.02 -6.10 -9.96
C THR A 282 9.12 -7.13 -10.24
N GLN A 283 8.75 -8.28 -10.79
CA GLN A 283 9.71 -9.31 -11.23
C GLN A 283 10.75 -8.81 -12.26
N TYR A 284 10.44 -7.70 -12.96
CA TYR A 284 11.31 -7.02 -13.91
C TYR A 284 12.08 -5.83 -13.29
N ASP A 285 12.15 -5.74 -11.96
CA ASP A 285 12.75 -4.62 -11.21
C ASP A 285 12.14 -3.24 -11.53
N GLN A 286 10.85 -3.23 -11.90
CA GLN A 286 10.13 -1.98 -12.14
C GLN A 286 9.52 -1.49 -10.83
N LEU A 287 9.61 -0.19 -10.56
CA LEU A 287 8.96 0.41 -9.40
C LEU A 287 7.45 0.54 -9.65
N MET A 288 6.63 0.10 -8.70
CA MET A 288 5.19 0.25 -8.68
C MET A 288 4.79 0.88 -7.35
N VAL A 289 4.28 2.10 -7.39
CA VAL A 289 3.92 2.86 -6.19
C VAL A 289 2.41 2.83 -6.02
N VAL A 290 1.93 2.33 -4.89
CA VAL A 290 0.50 2.17 -4.59
C VAL A 290 0.17 2.92 -3.30
N ASP A 291 -0.83 3.79 -3.35
CA ASP A 291 -1.44 4.34 -2.14
C ASP A 291 -2.68 3.50 -1.82
N ALA A 292 -2.76 2.96 -0.60
CA ALA A 292 -3.87 2.10 -0.17
C ALA A 292 -4.34 2.44 1.25
N LEU A 293 -5.60 2.13 1.54
CA LEU A 293 -6.19 2.26 2.87
C LEU A 293 -5.72 1.11 3.75
N VAL A 294 -5.05 1.41 4.86
CA VAL A 294 -4.74 0.39 5.86
C VAL A 294 -5.88 0.34 6.86
N VAL A 295 -6.40 -0.86 7.10
CA VAL A 295 -7.50 -1.10 8.04
C VAL A 295 -7.01 -1.84 9.28
N SER A 296 -7.68 -1.64 10.42
CA SER A 296 -7.39 -2.38 11.65
C SER A 296 -7.84 -3.84 11.55
N GLY A 297 -7.08 -4.79 12.09
CA GLY A 297 -7.48 -6.21 12.15
C GLY A 297 -7.04 -7.07 10.96
N ALA A 298 -7.75 -8.20 10.78
CA ALA A 298 -7.17 -9.52 10.50
C ALA A 298 -6.68 -9.93 9.09
N PRO A 299 -7.05 -9.34 7.94
CA PRO A 299 -6.53 -9.89 6.69
C PRO A 299 -5.03 -9.56 6.57
N THR A 300 -4.19 -10.54 6.30
CA THR A 300 -2.76 -10.36 6.00
C THR A 300 -2.53 -9.94 4.54
N GLU A 301 -3.61 -9.64 3.83
CA GLU A 301 -3.63 -9.44 2.38
C GLU A 301 -3.73 -7.95 2.02
N ILE A 302 -3.34 -7.66 0.78
CA ILE A 302 -3.55 -6.37 0.12
C ILE A 302 -4.31 -6.58 -1.18
N LEU A 303 -5.35 -5.77 -1.38
CA LEU A 303 -6.11 -5.67 -2.62
C LEU A 303 -5.68 -4.40 -3.35
N LEU A 304 -5.33 -4.55 -4.61
CA LEU A 304 -5.20 -3.46 -5.56
C LEU A 304 -6.58 -3.23 -6.18
N GLY A 305 -7.13 -2.04 -5.93
CA GLY A 305 -8.47 -1.66 -6.36
C GLY A 305 -8.51 -0.93 -7.71
N GLU A 306 -9.73 -0.65 -8.14
CA GLU A 306 -10.02 0.16 -9.32
C GLU A 306 -9.46 1.58 -9.20
N ASP A 307 -9.36 2.16 -7.99
CA ASP A 307 -8.79 3.49 -7.76
C ASP A 307 -7.39 3.65 -8.36
N TRP A 308 -6.51 2.71 -8.06
CA TRP A 308 -5.15 2.71 -8.55
C TRP A 308 -5.08 2.30 -10.02
N MET A 309 -5.85 1.28 -10.41
CA MET A 309 -5.85 0.77 -11.79
C MET A 309 -6.35 1.81 -12.80
N LEU A 310 -7.43 2.52 -12.47
CA LEU A 310 -7.99 3.59 -13.29
C LEU A 310 -7.01 4.77 -13.39
N THR A 311 -6.44 5.21 -12.26
CA THR A 311 -5.50 6.33 -12.21
C THR A 311 -4.25 6.09 -13.06
N ASN A 312 -3.75 4.85 -13.09
CA ASN A 312 -2.54 4.49 -13.82
C ASN A 312 -2.81 3.98 -15.26
N GLY A 313 -4.07 3.93 -15.70
CA GLY A 313 -4.43 3.38 -17.01
C GLY A 313 -3.97 1.94 -17.17
N VAL A 314 -4.36 1.08 -16.23
CA VAL A 314 -3.95 -0.33 -16.23
C VAL A 314 -4.77 -1.14 -17.24
N LYS A 315 -4.07 -1.93 -18.05
CA LYS A 315 -4.64 -2.98 -18.91
C LYS A 315 -4.34 -4.35 -18.30
N ILE A 316 -5.37 -5.12 -18.02
CA ILE A 316 -5.27 -6.51 -17.57
C ILE A 316 -5.48 -7.45 -18.76
N ASP A 317 -4.57 -8.38 -18.95
CA ASP A 317 -4.57 -9.36 -20.04
C ASP A 317 -4.60 -10.76 -19.45
N PHE A 318 -5.80 -11.35 -19.35
CA PHE A 318 -6.00 -12.68 -18.76
C PHE A 318 -5.46 -13.82 -19.63
N THR A 319 -5.34 -13.60 -20.94
CA THR A 319 -4.75 -14.58 -21.87
C THR A 319 -3.24 -14.66 -21.65
N ALA A 320 -2.56 -13.52 -21.51
CA ALA A 320 -1.14 -13.49 -21.21
C ALA A 320 -0.82 -13.65 -19.71
N CYS A 321 -1.82 -13.52 -18.83
CA CYS A 321 -1.65 -13.43 -17.37
C CYS A 321 -0.77 -12.23 -16.96
N GLU A 322 -1.01 -11.06 -17.57
CA GLU A 322 -0.17 -9.86 -17.41
C GLU A 322 -0.98 -8.59 -17.17
N MET A 323 -0.59 -7.83 -16.16
CA MET A 323 -1.02 -6.46 -15.92
C MET A 323 -0.03 -5.49 -16.56
N LYS A 324 -0.50 -4.53 -17.35
CA LYS A 324 0.33 -3.63 -18.16
C LYS A 324 -0.12 -2.18 -17.97
N TRP A 325 0.82 -1.27 -17.78
CA TRP A 325 0.53 0.18 -17.80
C TRP A 325 1.73 0.95 -18.35
N TRP A 326 1.59 2.25 -18.51
CA TRP A 326 2.69 3.13 -18.90
C TRP A 326 2.96 4.13 -17.78
N ASP A 327 4.24 4.40 -17.54
CA ASP A 327 4.68 5.39 -16.58
C ASP A 327 5.86 6.17 -17.18
N ASP A 328 5.72 7.49 -17.32
CA ASP A 328 6.68 8.37 -18.00
C ASP A 328 7.16 7.84 -19.37
N GLY A 329 6.23 7.30 -20.16
CA GLY A 329 6.53 6.72 -21.47
C GLY A 329 7.25 5.37 -21.43
N ASN A 330 7.46 4.78 -20.25
CA ASN A 330 7.99 3.43 -20.07
C ASN A 330 6.86 2.43 -19.80
N LYS A 331 6.78 1.38 -20.62
CA LYS A 331 5.82 0.30 -20.40
C LYS A 331 6.22 -0.52 -19.16
N LYS A 332 5.30 -0.66 -18.21
CA LYS A 332 5.43 -1.54 -17.06
C LYS A 332 4.56 -2.78 -17.24
N ILE A 333 5.08 -3.92 -16.78
CA ILE A 333 4.45 -5.24 -16.90
C ILE A 333 4.58 -5.95 -15.55
N VAL A 334 3.51 -6.57 -15.10
CA VAL A 334 3.49 -7.43 -13.91
C VAL A 334 2.76 -8.72 -14.27
N PRO A 335 3.43 -9.87 -14.23
CA PRO A 335 2.76 -11.16 -14.36
C PRO A 335 1.92 -11.45 -13.11
N PHE A 336 0.78 -12.09 -13.28
CA PHE A 336 -0.09 -12.54 -12.19
C PHE A 336 -0.57 -13.97 -12.44
N SER A 337 -0.68 -14.80 -11.40
CA SER A 337 -1.32 -16.10 -11.50
C SER A 337 -2.85 -15.98 -11.36
N CYS A 338 -3.60 -16.93 -11.93
CA CYS A 338 -5.03 -17.08 -11.71
C CYS A 338 -5.30 -18.47 -11.12
N ASN A 339 -5.93 -18.54 -9.95
CA ASN A 339 -6.37 -19.81 -9.37
C ASN A 339 -7.76 -20.15 -9.95
N SER A 340 -7.80 -20.85 -11.08
CA SER A 340 -9.05 -21.47 -11.56
C SER A 340 -9.07 -22.94 -11.12
N LYS A 341 -10.04 -23.31 -10.28
CA LYS A 341 -10.27 -24.69 -9.82
C LYS A 341 -10.61 -25.69 -10.95
N GLU A 342 -10.73 -25.23 -12.19
CA GLU A 342 -11.22 -26.03 -13.31
C GLU A 342 -10.15 -26.55 -14.29
N SER A 343 -8.86 -26.26 -14.09
CA SER A 343 -7.78 -26.87 -14.90
C SER A 343 -6.40 -26.35 -14.47
N GLU A 344 -5.94 -26.72 -13.28
CA GLU A 344 -4.55 -26.47 -12.87
C GLU A 344 -3.54 -27.21 -13.76
N SER A 345 -3.99 -28.20 -14.54
CA SER A 345 -3.16 -29.13 -15.30
C SER A 345 -2.76 -28.68 -16.71
N THR A 346 -3.28 -27.58 -17.28
CA THR A 346 -3.03 -27.30 -18.73
C THR A 346 -2.83 -25.83 -19.10
N ARG A 347 -2.89 -24.89 -18.16
CA ARG A 347 -2.81 -23.46 -18.51
C ARG A 347 -1.38 -23.06 -18.87
N THR A 348 -1.15 -22.84 -20.16
CA THR A 348 0.07 -22.21 -20.66
C THR A 348 0.07 -20.72 -20.34
N VAL A 349 1.16 -20.23 -19.77
CA VAL A 349 1.38 -18.80 -19.47
C VAL A 349 2.54 -18.26 -20.29
N GLN A 350 2.47 -16.97 -20.65
CA GLN A 350 3.55 -16.32 -21.37
C GLN A 350 4.77 -16.11 -20.45
N VAL A 351 5.97 -16.43 -20.95
CA VAL A 351 7.22 -16.15 -20.24
C VAL A 351 8.04 -15.10 -20.96
N ARG A 352 8.61 -14.17 -20.20
CA ARG A 352 9.37 -13.03 -20.74
C ARG A 352 10.74 -12.91 -20.10
N MET A 353 11.72 -12.44 -20.87
CA MET A 353 13.05 -12.09 -20.36
C MET A 353 12.97 -11.12 -19.19
N VAL A 354 13.61 -11.45 -18.06
CA VAL A 354 13.68 -10.53 -16.91
C VAL A 354 14.55 -9.31 -17.24
N ARG A 355 15.73 -9.57 -17.79
CA ARG A 355 16.75 -8.55 -18.09
C ARG A 355 17.34 -8.79 -19.47
N THR A 356 17.94 -7.75 -20.04
CA THR A 356 18.61 -7.87 -21.33
C THR A 356 19.83 -8.77 -21.17
N ALA A 357 19.97 -9.77 -22.04
CA ALA A 357 21.15 -10.62 -22.11
C ALA A 357 21.85 -10.45 -23.47
N LYS A 358 23.18 -10.55 -23.47
CA LYS A 358 23.99 -10.61 -24.68
C LYS A 358 24.63 -11.99 -24.73
N VAL A 359 24.21 -12.82 -25.67
CA VAL A 359 24.67 -14.21 -25.80
C VAL A 359 25.78 -14.26 -26.85
N THR A 360 26.98 -14.60 -26.40
CA THR A 360 28.15 -14.79 -27.26
C THR A 360 28.04 -16.08 -28.06
N THR A 361 28.64 -16.11 -29.26
CA THR A 361 28.66 -17.29 -30.13
C THR A 361 29.23 -18.50 -29.43
N ASN A 362 28.64 -19.67 -29.68
CA ASN A 362 29.06 -20.97 -29.14
C ASN A 362 29.15 -20.99 -27.61
N THR A 363 28.46 -20.07 -26.94
CA THR A 363 28.35 -20.09 -25.48
C THR A 363 26.94 -20.44 -25.05
N TYR A 364 26.88 -21.27 -24.01
CA TYR A 364 25.67 -21.56 -23.28
C TYR A 364 25.49 -20.52 -22.17
N GLN A 365 24.33 -19.89 -22.12
CA GLN A 365 23.97 -18.96 -21.05
C GLN A 365 22.59 -19.29 -20.50
N ARG A 366 22.45 -19.28 -19.17
CA ARG A 366 21.14 -19.38 -18.52
C ARG A 366 20.52 -17.99 -18.42
N VAL A 367 19.29 -17.84 -18.93
CA VAL A 367 18.53 -16.60 -18.84
C VAL A 367 17.36 -16.76 -17.87
N GLU A 368 17.04 -15.69 -17.15
CA GLU A 368 15.88 -15.63 -16.27
C GLU A 368 14.65 -15.20 -17.07
N LEU A 369 13.59 -16.02 -16.99
CA LEU A 369 12.28 -15.67 -17.51
C LEU A 369 11.29 -15.47 -16.36
N ALA A 370 10.54 -14.38 -16.40
CA ALA A 370 9.44 -14.12 -15.48
C ALA A 370 8.24 -15.00 -15.84
N VAL A 371 7.58 -15.58 -14.84
CA VAL A 371 6.47 -16.51 -15.00
C VAL A 371 5.36 -16.21 -13.99
N ALA A 372 4.12 -16.38 -14.44
CA ALA A 372 2.90 -16.22 -13.68
C ALA A 372 2.48 -17.54 -13.01
N ALA A 373 3.29 -18.06 -12.09
CA ALA A 373 3.05 -19.34 -11.43
C ALA A 373 3.47 -19.33 -9.95
N HIS A 374 2.96 -20.29 -9.18
CA HIS A 374 3.24 -20.43 -7.75
C HIS A 374 4.70 -20.87 -7.49
N GLU A 375 5.22 -20.53 -6.32
CA GLU A 375 6.58 -20.91 -5.93
C GLU A 375 6.71 -22.44 -5.82
N GLY A 376 7.80 -23.00 -6.33
CA GLY A 376 8.06 -24.44 -6.23
C GLY A 376 7.31 -25.29 -7.27
N THR A 377 6.40 -24.70 -8.06
CA THR A 377 5.76 -25.44 -9.16
C THR A 377 6.80 -25.78 -10.22
N THR A 378 6.86 -27.07 -10.61
CA THR A 378 7.67 -27.53 -11.73
C THR A 378 6.84 -27.52 -13.01
N GLY A 379 7.47 -27.15 -14.11
CA GLY A 379 6.80 -27.05 -15.39
C GLY A 379 7.75 -26.98 -16.57
N LEU A 380 7.19 -27.21 -17.76
CA LEU A 380 7.92 -27.21 -19.01
C LEU A 380 7.85 -25.82 -19.65
N SER A 381 9.00 -25.21 -19.87
CA SER A 381 9.14 -24.02 -20.71
C SER A 381 9.25 -24.44 -22.16
N VAL A 382 8.36 -23.98 -23.03
CA VAL A 382 8.39 -24.22 -24.48
C VAL A 382 8.72 -22.91 -25.21
N PRO A 383 9.81 -22.85 -25.97
CA PRO A 383 10.19 -21.65 -26.70
C PRO A 383 9.14 -21.26 -27.75
N ALA A 384 8.95 -19.96 -27.95
CA ALA A 384 8.15 -19.47 -29.06
C ALA A 384 8.83 -19.83 -30.39
N GLN A 385 8.03 -20.06 -31.43
CA GLN A 385 8.54 -20.22 -32.79
C GLN A 385 9.25 -18.93 -33.19
N ARG A 386 10.59 -18.97 -33.21
CA ARG A 386 11.45 -17.78 -33.20
C ARG A 386 11.39 -16.96 -34.49
N MET A 387 11.64 -15.65 -34.34
CA MET A 387 12.03 -14.77 -35.45
C MET A 387 13.55 -14.80 -35.75
N GLU A 388 14.40 -15.18 -34.78
CA GLU A 388 15.87 -15.22 -34.95
C GLU A 388 16.39 -16.67 -35.10
N PRO A 389 16.77 -17.13 -36.31
CA PRO A 389 17.11 -18.53 -36.57
C PRO A 389 18.39 -19.03 -35.87
N HIS A 390 19.26 -18.11 -35.46
CA HIS A 390 20.62 -18.43 -34.99
C HIS A 390 20.71 -18.65 -33.47
N LEU A 391 19.64 -18.36 -32.73
CA LEU A 391 19.58 -18.68 -31.32
C LEU A 391 18.83 -20.01 -31.14
N MET A 392 19.39 -20.91 -30.33
CA MET A 392 18.73 -22.13 -29.88
C MET A 392 18.18 -21.93 -28.47
N LEU A 393 16.88 -22.15 -28.32
CA LEU A 393 16.18 -22.32 -27.05
C LEU A 393 15.62 -23.73 -27.10
N ALA A 394 15.86 -24.54 -26.07
CA ALA A 394 15.29 -25.88 -25.98
C ALA A 394 14.12 -25.88 -25.00
N PRO A 395 13.09 -26.71 -25.21
CA PRO A 395 12.14 -27.04 -24.18
C PRO A 395 12.89 -27.47 -22.90
N THR A 396 12.56 -26.84 -21.78
CA THR A 396 13.33 -27.02 -20.54
C THR A 396 12.37 -27.23 -19.37
N LEU A 397 12.56 -28.34 -18.65
CA LEU A 397 11.87 -28.58 -17.39
C LEU A 397 12.50 -27.72 -16.29
N THR A 398 11.69 -26.91 -15.62
CA THR A 398 12.17 -25.89 -14.67
C THR A 398 11.21 -25.75 -13.50
N THR A 399 11.76 -25.43 -12.33
CA THR A 399 10.98 -25.10 -11.13
C THR A 399 10.95 -23.60 -10.91
N VAL A 400 9.77 -23.08 -10.62
CA VAL A 400 9.56 -21.65 -10.35
C VAL A 400 10.25 -21.27 -9.04
N ARG A 401 11.13 -20.28 -9.12
CA ARG A 401 11.79 -19.67 -7.97
C ARG A 401 11.68 -18.15 -8.02
N ASN A 402 11.12 -17.55 -6.98
CA ASN A 402 10.79 -16.11 -6.91
C ASN A 402 10.00 -15.61 -8.14
N GLY A 403 9.05 -16.41 -8.64
CA GLY A 403 8.28 -16.09 -9.83
C GLY A 403 9.09 -16.12 -11.14
N LYS A 404 10.25 -16.78 -11.15
CA LYS A 404 11.13 -16.88 -12.32
C LYS A 404 11.52 -18.31 -12.59
N VAL A 405 11.85 -18.59 -13.86
CA VAL A 405 12.45 -19.85 -14.31
C VAL A 405 13.75 -19.58 -15.06
N MET A 406 14.67 -20.53 -15.01
CA MET A 406 15.96 -20.45 -15.68
C MET A 406 15.94 -21.31 -16.94
N VAL A 407 16.12 -20.69 -18.10
CA VAL A 407 16.12 -21.39 -19.39
C VAL A 407 17.49 -21.28 -20.06
N PRO A 408 18.04 -22.38 -20.58
CA PRO A 408 19.26 -22.36 -21.39
C PRO A 408 19.04 -21.69 -22.75
N VAL A 409 19.99 -20.84 -23.13
CA VAL A 409 20.09 -20.26 -24.46
C VAL A 409 21.48 -20.53 -25.01
N MET A 410 21.54 -20.94 -26.27
CA MET A 410 22.79 -21.05 -27.02
C MET A 410 22.71 -20.20 -28.28
N ASN A 411 23.80 -19.51 -28.60
CA ASN A 411 23.96 -18.81 -29.86
C ASN A 411 24.81 -19.65 -30.81
N LEU A 412 24.25 -20.03 -31.95
CA LEU A 412 24.86 -20.96 -32.91
C LEU A 412 25.70 -20.25 -34.00
N VAL A 413 25.68 -18.92 -34.08
CA VAL A 413 26.32 -18.16 -35.18
C VAL A 413 27.27 -17.08 -34.66
N GLY A 414 28.34 -16.80 -35.43
CA GLY A 414 29.51 -15.93 -35.15
C GLY A 414 29.28 -14.51 -34.61
N SER A 415 28.04 -14.01 -34.64
CA SER A 415 27.70 -12.69 -34.14
C SER A 415 27.10 -12.75 -32.73
N LYS A 416 27.40 -11.75 -31.89
CA LYS A 416 26.71 -11.58 -30.60
C LYS A 416 25.23 -11.33 -30.83
N ALA A 417 24.38 -12.12 -30.17
CA ALA A 417 22.94 -11.96 -30.20
C ALA A 417 22.48 -11.22 -28.94
N LYS A 418 21.46 -10.37 -29.07
CA LYS A 418 20.88 -9.63 -27.94
C LYS A 418 19.48 -10.13 -27.70
N LEU A 419 19.18 -10.53 -26.46
CA LEU A 419 17.84 -10.82 -25.99
C LEU A 419 17.32 -9.62 -25.16
N PRO A 420 16.46 -8.76 -25.72
CA PRO A 420 15.82 -7.66 -25.01
C PRO A 420 15.09 -8.05 -23.72
N ALA A 421 15.16 -7.16 -22.72
CA ALA A 421 14.34 -7.28 -21.51
C ALA A 421 12.84 -7.20 -21.84
N ARG A 422 12.05 -8.05 -21.16
CA ARG A 422 10.59 -8.20 -21.26
C ARG A 422 10.09 -8.70 -22.61
N GLU A 423 10.97 -9.15 -23.50
CA GLU A 423 10.56 -9.86 -24.70
C GLU A 423 9.96 -11.22 -24.33
N ALA A 424 8.85 -11.58 -24.97
CA ALA A 424 8.24 -12.89 -24.78
C ALA A 424 9.06 -13.93 -25.54
N LEU A 425 9.58 -14.94 -24.82
CA LEU A 425 10.43 -15.98 -25.40
C LEU A 425 9.74 -17.33 -25.57
N GLY A 426 8.51 -17.46 -25.08
CA GLY A 426 7.77 -18.70 -25.16
C GLY A 426 6.61 -18.75 -24.19
N THR A 427 6.19 -19.98 -23.92
CA THR A 427 5.19 -20.33 -22.94
C THR A 427 5.79 -21.23 -21.87
N TRP A 428 5.11 -21.30 -20.73
CA TRP A 428 5.41 -22.24 -19.66
C TRP A 428 4.09 -22.87 -19.20
N ALA A 429 4.10 -24.17 -18.91
CA ALA A 429 2.95 -24.86 -18.35
C ALA A 429 3.41 -25.71 -17.16
N PRO A 430 2.60 -25.78 -16.08
CA PRO A 430 2.88 -26.71 -14.99
C PRO A 430 2.84 -28.15 -15.52
N THR A 431 3.71 -29.01 -15.01
CA THR A 431 3.59 -30.46 -15.25
C THR A 431 2.39 -30.98 -14.47
N THR A 432 1.57 -31.84 -15.08
CA THR A 432 0.49 -32.54 -14.39
C THR A 432 1.06 -33.67 -13.53
N ASP A 433 0.26 -34.18 -12.60
CA ASP A 433 0.60 -35.39 -11.85
C ASP A 433 0.78 -36.63 -12.77
N ASP A 434 0.34 -36.54 -14.03
CA ASP A 434 0.45 -37.60 -15.04
C ASP A 434 1.79 -37.59 -15.82
N LEU A 435 2.60 -36.54 -15.67
CA LEU A 435 3.93 -36.45 -16.29
C LEU A 435 5.00 -36.86 -15.28
N GLU A 436 5.44 -38.12 -15.37
CA GLU A 436 6.56 -38.62 -14.56
C GLU A 436 7.88 -37.96 -15.02
N VAL A 437 8.49 -37.17 -14.14
CA VAL A 437 9.82 -36.61 -14.35
C VAL A 437 10.85 -37.64 -13.94
N ILE A 438 11.39 -38.36 -14.92
CA ILE A 438 12.45 -39.36 -14.68
C ILE A 438 13.78 -38.63 -14.50
N GLU A 439 14.44 -38.84 -13.36
CA GLU A 439 15.76 -38.29 -13.08
C GLU A 439 16.81 -38.99 -13.97
N LEU A 440 17.58 -38.22 -14.74
CA LEU A 440 18.56 -38.73 -15.72
C LEU A 440 19.84 -39.29 -15.08
N ALA A 441 19.72 -40.08 -14.01
CA ALA A 441 20.86 -40.73 -13.35
C ALA A 441 21.05 -42.16 -13.86
N GLY A 442 21.52 -42.32 -15.11
CA GLY A 442 21.94 -43.63 -15.64
C GLY A 442 20.84 -44.48 -16.30
N ASP A 443 19.58 -44.06 -16.24
CA ASP A 443 18.43 -44.86 -16.70
C ASP A 443 18.11 -44.74 -18.22
N LEU A 444 18.71 -43.78 -18.93
CA LEU A 444 18.62 -43.66 -20.40
C LEU A 444 19.61 -44.58 -21.13
N THR A 445 19.81 -45.81 -20.65
CA THR A 445 20.36 -46.84 -21.54
C THR A 445 19.32 -47.16 -22.61
N ARG A 446 19.77 -47.48 -23.83
CA ARG A 446 18.85 -47.91 -24.90
C ARG A 446 17.91 -49.01 -24.41
N ASP A 447 18.42 -49.93 -23.61
CA ASP A 447 17.66 -51.05 -23.07
C ASP A 447 16.65 -50.61 -21.99
N GLY A 448 17.02 -49.68 -21.12
CA GLY A 448 16.11 -49.08 -20.12
C GLY A 448 14.93 -48.35 -20.77
N VAL A 449 15.20 -47.52 -21.79
CA VAL A 449 14.14 -46.84 -22.57
C VAL A 449 13.24 -47.84 -23.29
N MET A 450 13.81 -48.89 -23.87
CA MET A 450 13.04 -49.93 -24.59
C MET A 450 12.24 -50.83 -23.63
N CYS A 451 12.66 -51.01 -22.38
CA CYS A 451 11.85 -51.67 -21.35
C CYS A 451 10.67 -50.79 -20.95
N TRP A 452 10.92 -49.53 -20.61
CA TRP A 452 9.89 -48.58 -20.21
C TRP A 452 8.81 -48.39 -21.30
N LEU A 453 9.20 -48.24 -22.57
CA LEU A 453 8.25 -48.16 -23.70
C LEU A 453 7.40 -49.43 -23.86
N ARG A 454 7.94 -50.62 -23.52
CA ARG A 454 7.20 -51.88 -23.56
C ARG A 454 6.20 -51.99 -22.41
N GLU A 455 6.52 -51.48 -21.23
CA GLU A 455 5.62 -51.41 -20.09
C GLU A 455 4.44 -50.47 -20.36
N LEU A 456 4.69 -49.30 -20.95
CA LEU A 456 3.64 -48.37 -21.38
C LEU A 456 2.73 -48.95 -22.48
N GLY A 457 3.28 -49.75 -23.39
CA GLY A 457 2.53 -50.42 -24.46
C GLY A 457 1.75 -51.67 -24.01
N GLY A 458 1.93 -52.13 -22.77
CA GLY A 458 1.32 -53.35 -22.23
C GLY A 458 -0.09 -53.17 -21.64
N ALA A 459 -0.60 -51.94 -21.56
CA ALA A 459 -1.86 -51.61 -20.89
C ALA A 459 -3.08 -51.48 -21.82
N GLU A 460 -3.08 -52.10 -23.01
CA GLU A 460 -4.33 -52.31 -23.76
C GLU A 460 -4.50 -53.76 -24.24
N ARG A 461 -5.71 -54.27 -23.90
CA ARG A 461 -6.40 -55.49 -24.33
C ARG A 461 -6.27 -56.71 -23.41
N THR A 462 -7.05 -56.69 -22.34
CA THR A 462 -7.86 -57.88 -22.00
C THR A 462 -9.20 -57.80 -22.75
N PRO A 463 -9.64 -58.89 -23.40
CA PRO A 463 -10.89 -58.94 -24.17
C PRO A 463 -12.16 -58.77 -23.32
#